data_AF-A3JK66-F1
#
_entry.id   AF-A3JK66-F1
#
_cell.length_a   1.000
_cell.length_b   1.000
_cell.length_c   1.000
_cell.angle_alpha   90.00
_cell.angle_beta   90.00
_cell.angle_gamma   90.00
#
_symmetry.space_group_name_H-M   'P 1'
#
loop_
_entity.id
_entity.type
_entity.pdbx_description
1 polymer ?
#
loop_
_entity_poly.entity_id
_entity_poly.type
_entity_poly.pdbx_seq_one_letter_code
_entity_poly.pdbx_strand_id
1 'polypeptide(L)' 'MIAVSALERAGVDVPRKGTHIFRYSLATQLLGAGASLTEIGQVLRHQNHDTTRLYAKVDINALRKLGLPWPVGVQ' A
#
# COMPACT_ATOMS: atom_id res chain seq x y z
N MET A 1 17.86 17.43 -3.67
CA MET A 1 16.41 17.17 -3.44
C MET A 1 16.24 16.68 -2.00
N ILE A 2 15.45 17.35 -1.16
CA ILE A 2 15.36 17.07 0.29
C ILE A 2 15.09 15.59 0.59
N ALA A 3 14.14 14.97 -0.13
CA ALA A 3 13.78 13.57 0.05
C ALA A 3 14.94 12.60 -0.20
N VAL A 4 15.72 12.80 -1.26
CA VAL A 4 16.87 11.95 -1.60
C VAL A 4 17.93 12.03 -0.51
N SER A 5 18.30 13.25 -0.10
CA SER A 5 19.30 13.46 0.96
C SER A 5 18.83 12.91 2.31
N ALA A 6 17.53 12.98 2.62
CA ALA A 6 16.97 12.37 3.83
C ALA A 6 17.05 10.84 3.80
N LEU A 7 16.74 10.20 2.66
CA LEU A 7 16.85 8.75 2.48
C LEU A 7 18.31 8.27 2.59
N GLU A 8 19.24 8.99 1.97
CA GLU A 8 20.68 8.68 2.06
C GLU A 8 21.20 8.78 3.49
N ARG A 9 20.86 9.87 4.20
CA ARG A 9 21.22 10.05 5.61
C ARG A 9 20.63 8.98 6.52
N ALA A 10 19.44 8.48 6.19
CA ALA A 10 18.76 7.42 6.93
C ALA A 10 19.26 6.00 6.56
N GLY A 11 20.15 5.87 5.56
CA GLY A 11 20.62 4.56 5.08
C GLY A 11 19.52 3.72 4.40
N VAL A 12 18.45 4.35 3.92
CA VAL A 12 17.31 3.67 3.30
C VAL A 12 17.56 3.52 1.81
N ASP A 13 17.89 2.31 1.36
CA ASP A 13 18.04 2.02 -0.05
C ASP A 13 16.71 1.58 -0.68
N VAL A 14 16.22 2.38 -1.63
CA VAL A 14 14.95 2.16 -2.33
C VAL A 14 15.14 2.32 -3.83
N PRO A 15 14.40 1.55 -4.67
CA PRO A 15 14.54 1.62 -6.13
C PRO A 15 14.24 2.99 -6.74
N ARG A 16 13.46 3.82 -6.03
CA ARG A 16 13.11 5.18 -6.45
C ARG A 16 13.36 6.16 -5.31
N LYS A 17 14.42 6.96 -5.44
CA LYS A 17 14.81 7.98 -4.47
C LYS A 17 14.11 9.30 -4.84
N GLY A 18 13.01 9.61 -4.15
CA GLY A 18 12.20 10.81 -4.39
C GLY A 18 11.00 10.91 -3.44
N THR A 19 10.30 12.05 -3.45
CA THR A 19 9.19 12.33 -2.52
C THR A 19 8.03 11.35 -2.61
N HIS A 20 7.80 10.75 -3.79
CA HIS A 20 6.74 9.78 -4.02
C HIS A 20 6.84 8.54 -3.11
N ILE A 21 8.04 8.19 -2.62
CA ILE A 21 8.21 7.04 -1.72
C ILE A 21 7.43 7.24 -0.41
N PHE A 22 7.40 8.46 0.15
CA PHE A 22 6.68 8.73 1.39
C PHE A 22 5.18 8.55 1.23
N ARG A 23 4.64 8.99 0.08
CA ARG A 23 3.23 8.81 -0.26
C ARG A 23 2.88 7.32 -0.37
N TYR A 24 3.72 6.56 -1.06
CA TYR A 24 3.55 5.12 -1.21
C TYR A 24 3.64 4.38 0.14
N SER A 25 4.67 4.67 0.94
CA SER A 25 4.85 4.07 2.27
C SER A 25 3.67 4.36 3.20
N LEU A 26 3.16 5.59 3.24
CA LEU A 26 2.00 5.95 4.05
C LEU A 26 0.75 5.17 3.61
N ALA A 27 0.50 5.09 2.31
CA ALA A 27 -0.65 4.36 1.79
C ALA A 27 -0.62 2.87 2.15
N THR A 28 0.55 2.23 2.01
CA THR A 28 0.73 0.81 2.38
C THR A 28 0.53 0.58 3.87
N GLN A 29 1.01 1.49 4.72
CA GLN A 29 0.80 1.39 6.17
C GLN A 29 -0.68 1.53 6.55
N LEU A 30 -1.38 2.52 5.98
CA LEU A 30 -2.81 2.73 6.24
C LEU A 30 -3.64 1.53 5.78
N LEU A 31 -3.33 0.97 4.61
CA LEU A 31 -4.00 -0.22 4.11
C LEU A 31 -3.76 -1.43 5.03
N GLY A 32 -2.52 -1.66 5.46
CA GLY A 32 -2.18 -2.74 6.40
C GLY A 32 -2.81 -2.56 7.80
N ALA A 33 -3.12 -1.32 8.19
CA ALA A 33 -3.88 -1.00 9.39
C ALA A 33 -5.41 -1.17 9.22
N GLY A 34 -5.88 -1.55 8.03
CA GLY A 34 -7.29 -1.80 7.74
C GLY A 34 -8.08 -0.59 7.23
N ALA A 35 -7.43 0.52 6.90
CA ALA A 35 -8.11 1.67 6.31
C ALA A 35 -8.68 1.34 4.92
N SER A 36 -9.86 1.87 4.62
CA SER A 36 -10.46 1.74 3.30
C SER A 36 -9.71 2.57 2.25
N LEU A 37 -9.85 2.19 0.98
CA LEU A 37 -9.29 2.97 -0.14
C LEU A 37 -9.84 4.39 -0.18
N THR A 38 -11.09 4.60 0.24
CA THR A 38 -11.70 5.94 0.33
C THR A 38 -10.97 6.80 1.36
N GLU A 39 -10.75 6.30 2.57
CA GLU A 39 -10.03 7.01 3.64
C GLU A 39 -8.58 7.31 3.23
N ILE A 40 -7.90 6.34 2.63
CA ILE A 40 -6.53 6.52 2.11
C ILE A 40 -6.51 7.62 1.04
N GLY A 41 -7.47 7.61 0.10
CA GLY A 41 -7.60 8.64 -0.93
C GLY A 41 -7.81 10.04 -0.35
N GLN A 42 -8.60 10.16 0.72
CA GLN A 42 -8.84 11.42 1.43
C GLN A 42 -7.59 11.93 2.13
N VAL A 43 -6.90 11.09 2.92
CA VAL A 43 -5.66 11.45 3.63
C VAL A 43 -4.58 11.91 2.65
N LEU A 44 -4.44 11.19 1.54
CA LEU A 44 -3.47 11.52 0.51
C LEU A 44 -3.91 12.69 -0.39
N ARG A 45 -5.18 13.11 -0.32
CA ARG A 45 -5.80 14.14 -1.18
C ARG A 45 -5.73 13.79 -2.67
N HIS A 46 -6.07 12.55 -3.02
CA HIS A 46 -6.20 12.17 -4.43
C HIS A 46 -7.40 12.86 -5.07
N GLN A 47 -7.18 13.58 -6.16
CA GLN A 47 -8.26 14.11 -6.99
C GLN A 47 -8.94 13.02 -7.83
N ASN A 48 -8.19 11.98 -8.22
CA ASN A 48 -8.72 10.83 -8.95
C ASN A 48 -8.63 9.56 -8.09
N HIS A 49 -9.78 8.96 -7.80
CA HIS A 49 -9.91 7.75 -7.00
C HIS A 49 -9.19 6.54 -7.63
N ASP A 50 -9.01 6.53 -8.95
CA ASP A 50 -8.32 5.46 -9.67
C ASP A 50 -6.84 5.37 -9.29
N THR A 51 -6.22 6.49 -8.90
CA THR A 51 -4.83 6.50 -8.44
C THR A 51 -4.65 5.80 -7.10
N THR A 52 -5.69 5.79 -6.25
CA THR A 52 -5.71 5.01 -5.00
C THR A 52 -5.83 3.52 -5.27
N ARG A 53 -6.46 3.09 -6.38
CA ARG A 53 -6.56 1.66 -6.73
C ARG A 53 -5.20 1.00 -6.94
N LEU A 54 -4.15 1.77 -7.22
CA LEU A 54 -2.79 1.26 -7.29
C LEU A 54 -2.31 0.67 -5.95
N TYR A 55 -2.83 1.18 -4.82
CA TYR A 55 -2.56 0.63 -3.48
C TYR A 55 -3.42 -0.58 -3.16
N ALA A 56 -4.56 -0.75 -3.83
CA ALA A 56 -5.41 -1.93 -3.71
C ALA A 56 -4.76 -3.20 -4.26
N LYS A 57 -3.50 -3.13 -4.75
CA LYS A 57 -2.69 -4.28 -5.15
C LYS A 57 -2.30 -5.09 -3.91
N VAL A 58 -3.33 -5.78 -3.46
CA VAL A 58 -3.42 -7.04 -2.77
C VAL A 58 -2.80 -7.07 -1.39
N ASP A 59 -3.61 -6.71 -0.39
CA ASP A 59 -3.48 -7.31 0.93
C ASP A 59 -3.82 -8.81 0.82
N ILE A 60 -2.87 -9.58 0.29
CA ILE A 60 -2.95 -11.03 0.14
C ILE A 60 -3.23 -11.69 1.50
N ASN A 61 -2.74 -11.09 2.59
CA ASN A 61 -2.93 -11.62 3.93
C ASN A 61 -4.39 -11.49 4.39
N ALA A 62 -5.04 -10.36 4.11
CA ALA A 62 -6.48 -10.22 4.33
C ALA A 62 -7.29 -11.12 3.39
N LEU A 63 -6.92 -11.21 2.10
CA LEU A 63 -7.63 -12.06 1.14
C LEU A 63 -7.52 -13.55 1.46
N ARG A 64 -6.39 -14.03 1.98
CA ARG A 64 -6.26 -15.43 2.43
C ARG A 64 -7.30 -15.82 3.47
N LYS A 65 -7.75 -14.89 4.32
CA LYS A 65 -8.79 -15.15 5.32
C LYS A 65 -10.17 -15.40 4.70
N LEU A 66 -10.39 -14.91 3.48
CA LEU A 66 -11.63 -15.13 2.72
C LEU A 66 -11.59 -16.42 1.88
N GLY A 67 -10.42 -17.05 1.75
CA GLY A 67 -10.27 -18.31 1.04
C GLY A 67 -10.98 -19.43 1.78
N LEU A 68 -11.99 -20.03 1.16
CA LEU A 68 -12.57 -21.28 1.65
C LEU A 68 -11.52 -22.40 1.59
N PRO A 69 -11.54 -23.37 2.51
CA PRO A 69 -10.74 -24.57 2.36
C PRO A 69 -11.05 -25.20 1.01
N TRP A 70 -10.01 -25.65 0.32
CA TRP A 70 -10.18 -26.36 -0.95
C TRP A 70 -11.14 -27.53 -0.73
N PRO A 71 -12.18 -27.70 -1.56
CA PRO A 71 -13.05 -28.86 -1.46
C PRO A 71 -12.21 -30.10 -1.79
N VAL A 72 -11.71 -30.76 -0.75
CA VAL A 72 -11.28 -32.16 -0.85
C VAL A 72 -12.53 -32.90 -1.27
N GLY A 73 -12.53 -33.41 -2.50
CA GLY A 73 -13.68 -34.09 -3.09
C GLY A 73 -14.23 -35.11 -2.11
N VAL A 74 -15.49 -34.91 -1.71
CA VAL A 74 -16.24 -35.90 -0.93
C VAL A 74 -16.33 -37.14 -1.82
N GLN A 75 -15.68 -38.22 -1.41
CA GLN A 75 -15.91 -39.55 -1.99
C GLN A 75 -17.26 -40.08 -1.54
#